data_AF-A0A496WKD9-F1
#
_entry.id   AF-A0A496WKD9-F1
#
_cell.length_a   1.000
_cell.length_b   1.000
_cell.length_c   1.000
_cell.angle_alpha   90.00
_cell.angle_beta   90.00
_cell.angle_gamma   90.00
#
_symmetry.space_group_name_H-M   'P 1'
#
loop_
_entity.id
_entity.type
_entity.pdbx_description
1 polymer ?
#
loop_
_entity_poly.entity_id
_entity_poly.type
_entity_poly.pdbx_seq_one_letter_code
_entity_poly.pdbx_strand_id
1 'polypeptide(L)' 'MMIDAVIRKEISLIVIEYKDRLSRFGLRFIYHFFEGLNCKIEVMESESSKDENKELVDDMLALITSFSTRLYGKR' A
#
# COMPACT_ATOMS: atom_id res chain seq x y z
N MET A 1 -10.09 -0.78 11.08
CA MET A 1 -9.28 -0.85 9.84
C MET A 1 -8.22 -1.92 10.04
N MET A 2 -7.65 -2.56 8.99
CA MET A 2 -6.67 -3.66 9.13
C MET A 2 -5.52 -3.32 10.11
N ILE A 3 -5.05 -2.08 10.08
CA ILE A 3 -4.00 -1.55 10.96
C ILE A 3 -4.39 -1.66 12.44
N ASP A 4 -5.64 -1.37 12.81
CA ASP A 4 -6.09 -1.41 14.21
C ASP A 4 -6.06 -2.84 14.77
N ALA A 5 -6.40 -3.83 13.95
CA ALA A 5 -6.37 -5.24 14.33
C ALA A 5 -4.93 -5.74 14.52
N VAL A 6 -3.99 -5.26 13.70
CA VAL A 6 -2.55 -5.52 13.90
C VAL A 6 -2.05 -4.87 15.18
N ILE A 7 -2.45 -3.62 15.47
CA ILE A 7 -2.09 -2.91 16.72
C ILE A 7 -2.65 -3.65 17.95
N ARG A 8 -3.87 -4.18 17.87
CA ARG A 8 -4.50 -5.00 18.92
C ARG A 8 -3.91 -6.42 19.03
N LYS A 9 -2.98 -6.79 18.14
CA LYS A 9 -2.36 -8.12 18.03
C LYS A 9 -3.34 -9.24 17.72
N GLU A 10 -4.45 -8.91 17.06
CA GLU A 10 -5.44 -9.86 16.59
C GLU A 10 -5.02 -10.52 15.26
N ILE A 11 -4.07 -9.90 14.56
CA ILE A 11 -3.48 -10.37 13.29
C ILE A 11 -1.97 -10.49 13.46
N SER A 12 -1.43 -11.68 13.15
CA SER A 12 0.01 -11.98 13.18
C SER A 12 0.60 -12.30 11.81
N LEU A 13 -0.24 -12.50 10.79
CA LEU A 13 0.15 -12.79 9.42
C LEU A 13 -0.78 -12.09 8.44
N ILE A 14 -0.21 -11.35 7.50
CA ILE A 14 -0.88 -10.76 6.35
C ILE A 14 -0.33 -11.46 5.11
N VAL A 15 -1.22 -12.02 4.30
CA VAL A 15 -0.85 -12.63 3.01
C VAL A 15 -1.36 -11.72 1.91
N ILE A 16 -0.46 -11.33 1.01
CA ILE A 16 -0.78 -10.54 -0.17
C ILE A 16 -0.34 -11.26 -1.43
N GLU A 17 -1.07 -11.05 -2.51
CA GLU A 17 -0.74 -11.66 -3.80
C GLU A 17 0.45 -10.92 -4.47
N TYR A 18 0.45 -9.60 -4.43
CA TYR A 18 1.51 -8.78 -5.01
C TYR A 18 1.97 -7.71 -4.03
N LYS A 19 3.25 -7.34 -4.05
CA LYS A 19 3.80 -6.26 -3.20
C LYS A 19 3.01 -4.96 -3.34
N ASP A 20 2.65 -4.56 -4.56
CA ASP A 20 1.98 -3.29 -4.81
C ASP A 20 0.51 -3.24 -4.34
N ARG A 21 -0.09 -4.38 -3.95
CA ARG A 21 -1.46 -4.43 -3.40
C ARG A 21 -1.56 -3.88 -1.98
N LEU A 22 -0.46 -3.91 -1.21
CA LEU A 22 -0.46 -3.40 0.17
C LEU A 22 -0.36 -1.87 0.22
N SER A 23 0.45 -1.29 -0.67
CA SER A 23 0.54 0.15 -0.87
C SER A 23 1.31 0.47 -2.15
N ARG A 24 0.88 1.52 -2.85
CA ARG A 24 1.59 2.09 -4.00
C ARG A 24 2.86 2.87 -3.62
N PHE A 25 2.91 3.43 -2.40
CA PHE A 25 4.10 4.07 -1.81
C PHE A 25 4.23 3.74 -0.34
N GLY A 26 5.47 3.80 0.19
CA GLY A 26 5.71 3.59 1.62
C GLY A 26 5.67 2.12 2.05
N LEU A 27 5.71 1.19 1.10
CA LEU A 27 5.71 -0.25 1.35
C LEU A 27 6.76 -0.64 2.41
N ARG A 28 7.99 -0.15 2.26
CA ARG A 28 9.09 -0.39 3.21
C ARG A 28 8.77 0.08 4.64
N PHE A 29 8.06 1.20 4.79
CA PHE A 29 7.60 1.68 6.09
C PHE A 29 6.55 0.73 6.67
N ILE A 30 5.58 0.27 5.86
CA ILE A 30 4.53 -0.64 6.31
C ILE A 30 5.12 -1.99 6.75
N TYR A 31 6.07 -2.55 5.98
CA TYR A 31 6.79 -3.76 6.37
C TYR A 31 7.46 -3.60 7.74
N HIS A 32 8.21 -2.52 7.93
CA HIS A 32 8.92 -2.27 9.18
C HIS A 32 7.95 -2.02 10.37
N PHE A 33 6.84 -1.33 10.11
CA PHE A 33 5.81 -1.07 11.10
C PHE A 33 5.14 -2.35 11.58
N PHE A 34 4.75 -3.24 10.66
CA PHE A 34 4.13 -4.52 11.02
C PHE A 34 5.11 -5.51 11.63
N GLU A 35 6.37 -5.53 11.17
CA GLU A 35 7.44 -6.31 11.80
C GLU A 35 7.63 -5.94 13.28
N GLY A 36 7.64 -4.63 13.59
CA GLY A 36 7.70 -4.13 14.97
C GLY A 36 6.50 -4.52 15.84
N LEU A 37 5.37 -4.89 15.22
CA LEU A 37 4.15 -5.37 15.89
C LEU A 37 4.04 -6.90 15.94
N ASN A 38 5.10 -7.63 15.57
CA ASN A 38 5.10 -9.09 15.40
C ASN A 38 4.07 -9.60 14.37
N CYS A 39 3.79 -8.79 13.35
CA CYS A 39 2.95 -9.19 12.23
C CYS A 39 3.82 -9.40 10.98
N LYS A 40 3.80 -10.61 10.44
CA LYS A 40 4.53 -10.96 9.21
C LYS A 40 3.71 -10.63 7.97
N ILE A 41 4.39 -10.33 6.87
CA ILE A 41 3.77 -10.13 5.56
C ILE A 41 4.39 -11.15 4.59
N GLU A 42 3.57 -12.04 4.05
CA GLU A 42 3.97 -13.00 3.01
C GLU A 42 3.39 -12.60 1.65
N VAL A 43 4.19 -12.71 0.61
CA VAL A 43 3.81 -12.36 -0.77
C VAL A 43 3.74 -13.64 -1.59
N MET A 44 2.55 -13.96 -2.11
CA MET A 44 2.33 -15.07 -3.02
C MET A 44 2.53 -14.60 -4.46
N GLU A 45 3.79 -14.55 -4.89
CA GLU A 45 4.20 -14.07 -6.23
C GLU A 45 3.51 -14.92 -7.34
N SER A 46 2.35 -14.46 -7.82
CA SER A 46 1.68 -14.97 -9.02
C SER A 46 2.11 -14.12 -10.23
N GLU A 47 2.15 -14.68 -11.44
CA GLU A 47 2.58 -13.92 -12.62
C GLU A 47 1.73 -12.66 -12.81
N SER A 48 2.40 -11.53 -12.96
CA SER A 48 1.83 -10.20 -13.18
C SER A 48 0.81 -10.20 -14.33
N SER A 49 -0.44 -9.87 -14.03
CA SER A 49 -1.48 -9.69 -15.05
C SER A 49 -1.30 -8.34 -15.75
N LYS A 50 -1.61 -8.28 -17.05
CA LYS A 50 -1.42 -7.12 -17.96
C LYS A 50 -2.07 -5.78 -17.53
N ASP A 51 -2.76 -5.72 -16.39
CA ASP A 51 -3.50 -4.55 -15.89
C ASP A 51 -2.68 -3.63 -14.96
N GLU A 52 -1.47 -4.06 -14.56
CA GLU A 52 -0.60 -3.30 -13.63
C GLU A 52 -0.21 -1.91 -14.16
N ASN A 53 0.10 -1.79 -15.46
CA ASN A 53 0.46 -0.51 -16.06
C ASN A 53 -0.67 0.52 -15.99
N LYS A 54 -1.92 0.07 -16.13
CA LYS A 54 -3.09 0.95 -16.10
C LYS A 54 -3.33 1.44 -14.67
N GLU A 55 -3.25 0.52 -13.71
CA GLU A 55 -3.34 0.86 -12.30
C GLU A 55 -2.30 1.92 -11.90
N LEU A 56 -1.03 1.74 -12.29
CA LEU A 56 0.06 2.69 -12.00
C LEU A 56 -0.19 4.09 -12.59
N VAL A 57 -0.74 4.17 -13.80
CA VAL A 57 -1.06 5.45 -14.44
C VAL A 57 -2.18 6.18 -13.70
N ASP A 58 -3.26 5.48 -13.35
CA ASP A 58 -4.38 6.07 -12.58
C ASP A 58 -3.90 6.61 -11.23
N ASP A 59 -2.91 5.95 -10.65
CA ASP A 59 -2.31 6.32 -9.39
C ASP A 59 -1.47 7.59 -9.44
N MET A 60 -0.64 7.70 -10.47
CA MET A 60 0.12 8.92 -10.75
C MET A 60 -0.82 10.09 -10.98
N LEU A 61 -1.91 9.88 -11.72
CA LEU A 61 -2.93 10.91 -11.93
C LEU A 61 -3.58 11.35 -10.62
N ALA A 62 -3.90 10.42 -9.72
CA ALA A 62 -4.45 10.74 -8.40
C ALA A 62 -3.48 11.58 -7.55
N LEU A 63 -2.19 11.22 -7.54
CA LEU A 63 -1.16 11.99 -6.84
C LEU A 63 -0.99 13.39 -7.43
N ILE A 64 -0.80 13.50 -8.75
CA ILE A 64 -0.63 14.80 -9.43
C ILE A 64 -1.85 15.68 -9.18
N THR A 65 -3.05 15.11 -9.22
CA THR A 65 -4.30 15.84 -8.95
C THR A 65 -4.36 16.32 -7.51
N SER A 66 -3.99 15.49 -6.52
CA SER A 66 -3.94 15.87 -5.11
C SER A 66 -2.94 17.01 -4.85
N PHE A 67 -1.72 16.91 -5.40
CA PHE A 67 -0.71 17.97 -5.30
C PHE A 67 -1.14 19.26 -6.03
N SER A 68 -1.69 19.14 -7.24
CA SER A 68 -2.21 20.26 -8.01
C SER A 68 -3.33 20.97 -7.25
N THR A 69 -4.28 20.22 -6.68
CA THR A 69 -5.37 20.77 -5.87
C THR A 69 -4.84 21.54 -4.67
N ARG A 70 -3.79 21.02 -4.01
CA ARG A 70 -3.18 21.68 -2.85
C ARG A 70 -2.34 22.91 -3.21
N LEU A 71 -1.74 22.93 -4.40
CA LEU A 71 -0.98 24.06 -4.96
C LEU A 71 -1.91 25.16 -5.49
N TYR A 72 -2.92 24.79 -6.26
CA TYR A 72 -3.85 25.73 -6.89
C TYR A 72 -5.01 26.14 -5.99
N GLY A 73 -5.41 25.31 -5.03
CA GLY A 73 -6.43 25.62 -4.03
C GLY A 73 -5.93 26.47 -2.86
N LYS A 74 -4.66 26.90 -2.88
CA LYS A 74 -4.06 27.81 -1.90
C LYS A 74 -4.16 29.30 -2.31
N ARG A 75 -4.99 29.61 -3.31
CA ARG A 75 -5.26 30.96 -3.82
C ARG A 75 -6.68 31.37 -3.49
#